data_AF-A0A7J8MYB4-F1
#
_entry.id   AF-A0A7J8MYB4-F1
#
_cell.length_a   1.000
_cell.length_b   1.000
_cell.length_c   1.000
_cell.angle_alpha   90.00
_cell.angle_beta   90.00
_cell.angle_gamma   90.00
#
_symmetry.space_group_name_H-M   'P 1'
#
loop_
_entity.id
_entity.type
_entity.pdbx_description
1 polymer ?
#
loop_
_entity_poly.entity_id
_entity_poly.type
_entity_poly.pdbx_seq_one_letter_code
_entity_poly.pdbx_strand_id
1 'polypeptide(L)'
;MAAIPVLSVQELVKQPIITIPQHYVRLDQQPPTVPHDGRPFPTIPIIDMNQLVYGKDFDLQLHKLHSACKDGGFFQLVNHGVDSTVMEKVKQEVEGFYKLPLEEKMKYKIRDGEVEGYGTIEREDGKFDWADRLYMITNPILLRKPHLFPELPSSL
;
A
#
# COMPACT_ATOMS: atom_id res chain seq x y z
N MET A 1 21.68 -9.73 -24.74
CA MET A 1 21.81 -9.35 -23.32
C MET A 1 20.57 -9.87 -22.62
N ALA A 2 20.73 -10.76 -21.65
CA ALA A 2 19.58 -11.27 -20.88
C ALA A 2 18.99 -10.09 -20.09
N ALA A 3 17.67 -9.89 -20.21
CA ALA A 3 16.95 -8.94 -19.38
C ALA A 3 17.20 -9.31 -17.91
N ILE A 4 17.73 -8.38 -17.12
CA ILE A 4 17.76 -8.56 -15.67
C ILE A 4 16.28 -8.53 -15.26
N PRO A 5 15.67 -9.64 -14.80
CA PRO A 5 14.31 -9.57 -14.30
C PRO A 5 14.37 -8.63 -13.11
N VAL A 6 13.65 -7.52 -13.17
CA VAL A 6 13.72 -6.54 -12.09
C VAL A 6 12.90 -7.07 -10.92
N LEU A 7 13.55 -7.91 -10.12
CA LEU A 7 12.91 -8.62 -9.02
C LEU A 7 12.64 -7.70 -7.83
N SER A 8 13.44 -6.64 -7.64
CA SER A 8 13.30 -5.72 -6.51
C SER A 8 13.97 -4.36 -6.75
N VAL A 9 13.21 -3.28 -6.55
CA VAL A 9 13.69 -1.89 -6.54
C VAL A 9 14.62 -1.65 -5.35
N GLN A 10 14.33 -2.26 -4.19
CA GLN A 10 15.20 -2.15 -3.01
C GLN A 10 16.61 -2.70 -3.30
N GLU A 11 16.73 -3.79 -4.05
CA GLU A 11 18.05 -4.31 -4.45
C GLU A 11 18.71 -3.44 -5.52
N LEU A 12 17.92 -2.91 -6.46
CA LEU A 12 18.41 -2.01 -7.51
C LEU A 12 19.11 -0.78 -6.92
N VAL A 13 18.56 -0.20 -5.85
CA VAL A 13 19.12 1.01 -5.20
C VAL A 13 20.30 0.74 -4.26
N LYS A 14 20.65 -0.52 -3.99
CA LYS A 14 21.87 -0.84 -3.21
C LYS A 14 23.15 -0.52 -3.99
N GLN A 15 23.07 -0.52 -5.32
CA GLN A 15 24.17 -0.10 -6.18
C GLN A 15 23.96 1.35 -6.62
N PRO A 16 25.04 2.11 -6.90
CA PRO A 16 24.91 3.45 -7.45
C PRO A 16 24.14 3.43 -8.78
N ILE A 17 22.97 4.08 -8.81
CA ILE A 17 22.18 4.25 -10.03
C ILE A 17 22.52 5.61 -10.65
N ILE A 18 23.14 5.60 -11.83
CA ILE A 18 23.48 6.82 -12.57
C ILE A 18 22.28 7.30 -13.41
N THR A 19 21.38 6.39 -13.78
CA THR A 19 20.18 6.72 -14.57
C THR A 19 19.04 5.76 -14.22
N ILE A 20 17.83 6.31 -14.03
CA ILE A 20 16.62 5.51 -13.78
C ILE A 20 16.33 4.68 -15.04
N PRO A 21 16.14 3.34 -14.93
CA PRO A 21 15.80 2.51 -16.08
C PRO A 21 14.49 2.95 -16.75
N GLN A 22 14.44 2.84 -18.08
CA GLN A 22 13.36 3.41 -18.90
C GLN A 22 11.96 2.87 -18.60
N HIS A 23 11.86 1.67 -18.04
CA HIS A 23 10.60 1.05 -17.65
C HIS A 23 10.00 1.65 -16.36
N TYR A 24 10.75 2.48 -15.62
CA TYR A 24 10.23 3.29 -14.50
C TYR A 24 9.94 4.75 -14.86
N VAL A 25 10.46 5.22 -16.01
CA VAL A 25 10.29 6.62 -16.42
C VAL A 25 8.87 6.85 -16.94
N ARG A 26 8.18 7.83 -16.33
CA ARG A 26 6.83 8.28 -16.70
C ARG A 26 6.91 9.68 -17.31
N LEU A 27 6.57 9.79 -18.59
CA LEU A 27 6.59 11.05 -19.35
C LEU A 27 5.19 11.64 -19.51
N ASP A 28 4.17 10.86 -19.16
CA ASP A 28 2.75 11.15 -19.20
C ASP A 28 2.24 11.86 -17.93
N GLN A 29 3.03 11.85 -16.86
CA GLN A 29 2.67 12.51 -15.61
C GLN A 29 2.84 14.02 -15.72
N GLN A 30 1.73 14.75 -15.65
CA GLN A 30 1.78 16.20 -15.45
C GLN A 30 2.41 16.50 -14.08
N PRO A 31 3.26 17.54 -13.99
CA PRO A 31 3.75 18.00 -12.70
C PRO A 31 2.58 18.26 -11.75
N PRO A 32 2.73 17.97 -10.44
CA PRO A 32 1.68 18.29 -9.48
C PRO A 32 1.30 19.76 -9.61
N THR A 33 0.03 20.02 -9.91
CA THR A 33 -0.50 21.37 -10.09
C THR A 33 -0.49 22.05 -8.74
N VAL A 34 0.56 22.83 -8.47
CA VAL A 34 0.60 23.69 -7.29
C VAL A 34 -0.47 24.77 -7.50
N PRO A 35 -1.36 25.03 -6.53
CA PRO A 35 -2.31 26.14 -6.64
C PRO A 35 -1.52 27.45 -6.86
N HIS A 36 -1.60 28.01 -8.06
CA HIS A 36 -0.88 29.23 -8.43
C HIS A 36 -1.32 30.46 -7.60
N ASP A 37 -2.44 30.36 -6.90
CA ASP A 37 -3.12 31.48 -6.24
C ASP A 37 -2.82 31.58 -4.73
N GLY A 38 -1.85 30.82 -4.22
CA GLY A 38 -1.53 30.79 -2.77
C GLY A 38 -2.63 30.19 -1.90
N ARG A 39 -3.65 29.56 -2.51
CA ARG A 39 -4.69 28.85 -1.77
C ARG A 39 -4.10 27.60 -1.10
N PRO A 40 -4.39 27.36 0.19
CA PRO A 40 -3.97 26.14 0.85
C PRO A 40 -4.58 24.94 0.12
N PHE A 41 -3.84 23.84 0.07
CA PHE A 41 -4.37 22.58 -0.42
C PHE A 41 -5.64 22.21 0.37
N PRO A 42 -6.66 21.64 -0.29
CA PRO A 42 -7.83 21.13 0.40
C PRO A 42 -7.40 20.19 1.53
N THR A 43 -7.86 20.45 2.76
CA THR A 43 -7.57 19.56 3.88
C THR A 43 -8.36 18.27 3.74
N ILE A 44 -7.70 17.13 3.91
CA ILE A 44 -8.36 15.82 3.90
C ILE A 44 -9.33 15.75 5.10
N PRO A 45 -10.63 15.46 4.89
CA PRO A 45 -11.59 15.36 5.98
C PRO A 45 -11.18 14.32 7.01
N ILE A 46 -11.35 14.65 8.30
CA ILE A 46 -11.13 13.72 9.41
C ILE A 46 -12.50 13.32 9.97
N ILE A 47 -12.78 12.02 10.01
CA ILE A 47 -14.01 11.43 10.55
C ILE A 47 -13.68 10.77 11.89
N ASP A 48 -14.43 11.13 12.93
CA ASP A 48 -14.32 10.48 14.23
C ASP A 48 -15.30 9.31 14.29
N MET A 49 -14.76 8.08 14.28
CA MET A 49 -15.57 6.86 14.27
C MET A 49 -16.31 6.65 15.58
N ASN A 50 -15.72 7.04 16.71
CA ASN A 50 -16.36 6.90 18.01
C ASN A 50 -17.58 7.82 18.10
N GLN A 51 -17.45 9.06 17.61
CA GLN A 51 -18.59 9.98 17.51
C GLN A 51 -19.65 9.50 16.51
N LEU A 52 -19.23 8.84 15.42
CA LEU A 52 -20.13 8.29 14.40
C LEU A 52 -20.91 7.06 14.87
N VAL A 53 -20.42 6.29 15.85
CA VAL A 53 -21.09 5.06 16.30
C VAL A 53 -21.79 5.26 17.65
N TYR A 54 -21.19 6.01 18.57
CA TYR A 54 -21.63 6.11 19.96
C TYR A 54 -21.82 7.56 20.45
N GLY A 55 -21.48 8.55 19.62
CA GLY A 55 -21.41 9.95 20.03
C GLY A 55 -22.70 10.74 19.90
N LYS A 56 -22.67 11.93 20.51
CA LYS A 56 -23.75 12.94 20.37
C LYS A 56 -23.67 13.70 19.05
N ASP A 57 -22.50 13.67 18.41
CA ASP A 57 -22.24 14.33 17.12
C ASP A 57 -22.50 13.40 15.91
N PHE A 58 -23.35 12.38 16.08
CA PHE A 58 -23.66 11.38 15.05
C PHE A 58 -24.01 12.03 13.70
N ASP A 59 -25.01 12.92 13.68
CA ASP A 59 -25.48 13.55 12.44
C ASP A 59 -24.38 14.39 11.76
N LEU A 60 -23.55 15.06 12.57
CA LEU A 60 -22.42 15.85 12.07
C LEU A 60 -21.36 14.95 11.42
N GLN A 61 -20.96 13.86 12.08
CA GLN A 61 -19.96 12.94 11.51
C GLN A 61 -20.52 12.20 10.30
N LEU A 62 -21.80 11.82 10.32
CA LEU A 62 -22.46 11.18 9.19
C LEU A 62 -22.52 12.11 7.98
N HIS A 63 -22.87 13.38 8.17
CA HIS A 63 -22.85 14.38 7.11
C HIS A 63 -21.43 14.60 6.56
N LYS A 64 -20.42 14.67 7.44
CA LYS A 64 -19.01 14.78 7.02
C LYS A 64 -18.56 13.58 6.22
N LEU A 65 -18.90 12.37 6.66
CA LEU A 65 -18.58 11.13 5.95
C LEU A 65 -19.27 11.10 4.58
N HIS A 66 -20.56 11.43 4.52
CA HIS A 66 -21.30 11.51 3.26
C HIS A 66 -20.63 12.48 2.27
N SER A 67 -20.31 13.69 2.73
CA SER A 67 -19.66 14.71 1.89
C SER A 67 -18.27 14.25 1.43
N ALA A 68 -17.46 13.67 2.32
CA ALA A 68 -16.14 13.15 1.98
C ALA A 68 -16.21 12.03 0.93
N CYS A 69 -17.16 11.11 1.06
CA CYS A 69 -17.39 10.05 0.08
C CYS A 69 -17.90 10.58 -1.27
N LYS A 70 -18.80 11.56 -1.25
CA LYS A 70 -19.43 12.12 -2.45
C LYS A 70 -18.47 13.02 -3.25
N ASP A 71 -17.78 13.91 -2.55
CA ASP A 71 -17.06 15.02 -3.18
C ASP A 71 -15.53 14.76 -3.22
N GLY A 72 -14.99 14.03 -2.25
CA GLY A 72 -13.54 13.85 -2.11
C GLY A 72 -13.01 12.45 -2.46
N GLY A 73 -13.80 11.40 -2.23
CA GLY A 73 -13.40 10.00 -2.42
C GLY A 73 -12.37 9.48 -1.39
N PHE A 74 -11.85 10.33 -0.50
CA PHE A 74 -10.87 9.97 0.53
C PHE A 74 -11.07 10.78 1.82
N PHE A 75 -10.76 10.17 2.97
CA PHE A 75 -10.82 10.78 4.30
C PHE A 75 -9.89 10.03 5.26
N GLN A 76 -9.57 10.65 6.38
CA GLN A 76 -8.88 10.01 7.50
C GLN A 76 -9.91 9.59 8.55
N LEU A 77 -9.75 8.39 9.10
CA LEU A 77 -10.55 7.91 10.21
C LEU A 77 -9.73 7.98 11.49
N VAL A 78 -10.28 8.59 12.54
CA VAL A 78 -9.69 8.61 13.90
C VAL A 78 -10.63 7.94 14.89
N ASN A 79 -10.11 7.54 16.05
CA ASN A 79 -10.88 6.82 17.07
C ASN A 79 -11.59 5.57 16.50
N HIS A 80 -10.95 4.91 15.53
CA HIS A 80 -11.49 3.79 14.74
C HIS A 80 -11.61 2.45 15.50
N GLY A 81 -11.25 2.43 16.79
CA GLY A 81 -11.39 1.25 17.65
C GLY A 81 -10.34 0.15 17.44
N VAL A 82 -9.39 0.33 16.51
CA VAL A 82 -8.25 -0.59 16.38
C VAL A 82 -7.19 -0.19 17.39
N ASP A 83 -6.75 -1.16 18.20
CA ASP A 83 -5.74 -0.95 19.23
C ASP A 83 -4.43 -0.41 18.64
N SER A 84 -3.86 0.62 19.26
CA SER A 84 -2.65 1.28 18.78
C SER A 84 -1.43 0.35 18.81
N THR A 85 -1.39 -0.61 19.75
CA THR A 85 -0.32 -1.62 19.83
C THR A 85 -0.36 -2.58 18.64
N VAL A 86 -1.56 -2.90 18.13
CA VAL A 86 -1.70 -3.71 16.91
C VAL A 86 -1.18 -2.94 15.71
N MET A 87 -1.55 -1.66 15.57
CA MET A 87 -1.06 -0.81 14.47
C MET A 87 0.46 -0.65 14.50
N GLU A 88 1.03 -0.45 15.68
CA GLU A 88 2.48 -0.34 15.86
C GLU A 88 3.19 -1.66 15.53
N LYS A 89 2.66 -2.78 16.01
CA LYS A 89 3.19 -4.11 15.67
C LYS A 89 3.15 -4.35 14.17
N VAL A 90 2.05 -4.04 13.47
CA VAL A 90 1.97 -4.20 12.01
C VAL A 90 3.07 -3.40 11.29
N LYS A 91 3.32 -2.15 11.70
CA LYS A 91 4.42 -1.35 11.12
C LYS A 91 5.78 -2.03 11.34
N GLN A 92 6.04 -2.47 12.56
CA GLN A 92 7.30 -3.12 12.94
C GLN A 92 7.53 -4.42 12.17
N GLU A 93 6.52 -5.28 12.05
CA GLU A 93 6.60 -6.56 11.32
C GLU A 93 6.78 -6.33 9.81
N VAL A 94 6.08 -5.34 9.23
CA VAL A 94 6.25 -4.97 7.81
C VAL A 94 7.66 -4.43 7.55
N GLU A 95 8.16 -3.51 8.38
CA GLU A 95 9.53 -3.05 8.28
C GLU A 95 10.54 -4.18 8.46
N GLY A 96 10.29 -5.08 9.41
CA GLY A 96 11.09 -6.28 9.66
C GLY A 96 11.20 -7.14 8.41
N PHE A 97 10.07 -7.43 7.76
CA PHE A 97 10.01 -8.19 6.52
C PHE A 97 10.87 -7.56 5.41
N TYR A 98 10.77 -6.23 5.17
CA TYR A 98 11.56 -5.56 4.13
C TYR A 98 13.04 -5.39 4.49
N LYS A 99 13.43 -5.59 5.75
CA LYS A 99 14.83 -5.65 6.19
C LYS A 99 15.46 -7.04 6.01
N LEU A 100 14.66 -8.08 5.74
CA LEU A 100 15.17 -9.43 5.48
C LEU A 100 16.02 -9.48 4.19
N PRO A 101 16.96 -10.45 4.07
CA PRO A 101 17.64 -10.74 2.82
C PRO A 101 16.67 -11.02 1.68
N LEU A 102 17.09 -10.77 0.44
CA LEU A 102 16.25 -10.99 -0.73
C LEU A 102 15.78 -12.44 -0.82
N GLU A 103 16.65 -13.40 -0.52
CA GLU A 103 16.38 -14.83 -0.58
C GLU A 103 15.21 -15.23 0.32
N GLU A 104 15.09 -14.59 1.48
CA GLU A 104 14.01 -14.82 2.43
C GLU A 104 12.68 -14.22 1.92
N LYS A 105 12.71 -13.00 1.39
CA LYS A 105 11.53 -12.37 0.77
C LYS A 105 11.05 -13.13 -0.47
N MET A 106 11.97 -13.70 -1.25
CA MET A 106 11.66 -14.47 -2.46
C MET A 106 10.96 -15.80 -2.19
N LYS A 107 10.88 -16.27 -0.93
CA LYS A 107 10.00 -17.38 -0.53
C LYS A 107 8.51 -17.04 -0.75
N TYR A 108 8.18 -15.75 -0.71
CA TYR A 108 6.84 -15.21 -0.91
C TYR A 108 6.59 -14.72 -2.34
N LYS A 109 7.48 -15.01 -3.30
CA LYS A 109 7.43 -14.41 -4.64
C LYS A 109 6.08 -14.62 -5.34
N ILE A 110 5.70 -13.65 -6.17
CA ILE A 110 4.60 -13.82 -7.13
C ILE A 110 4.95 -15.01 -8.05
N ARG A 111 4.01 -15.93 -8.21
CA ARG A 111 4.14 -17.12 -9.07
C ARG A 111 3.50 -16.87 -10.43
N ASP A 112 3.87 -17.67 -11.42
CA ASP A 112 3.36 -17.54 -12.78
C ASP A 112 1.82 -17.65 -12.81
N GLY A 113 1.16 -16.65 -13.38
CA GLY A 113 -0.31 -16.56 -13.43
C GLY A 113 -0.96 -16.10 -12.13
N GLU A 114 -0.19 -15.70 -11.11
CA GLU A 114 -0.70 -15.15 -9.85
C GLU A 114 -0.46 -13.64 -9.73
N VAL A 115 -1.22 -12.98 -8.85
CA VAL A 115 -1.09 -11.54 -8.55
C VAL A 115 -0.70 -11.25 -7.09
N GLU A 116 -0.65 -12.30 -6.26
CA GLU A 116 -0.29 -12.25 -4.84
C GLU A 116 1.15 -12.73 -4.64
N GLY A 117 1.81 -12.16 -3.65
CA GLY A 117 3.20 -12.42 -3.31
C GLY A 117 4.05 -11.15 -3.27
N TYR A 118 5.34 -11.36 -3.05
CA TYR A 118 6.40 -10.37 -3.09
C TYR A 118 6.92 -10.19 -4.52
N GLY A 119 7.05 -8.94 -4.96
CA GLY A 119 7.67 -8.59 -6.22
C GLY A 119 7.16 -7.27 -6.81
N THR A 120 7.53 -7.04 -8.05
CA THR A 120 7.04 -5.94 -8.87
C THR A 120 5.99 -6.47 -9.85
N ILE A 121 4.98 -5.67 -10.15
CA ILE A 121 3.98 -6.00 -11.18
C ILE A 121 4.10 -4.98 -12.30
N GLU A 122 4.21 -5.49 -13.51
CA GLU A 122 4.15 -4.69 -14.73
C GLU A 122 2.73 -4.18 -14.93
N ARG A 123 2.60 -2.88 -15.20
CA ARG A 123 1.31 -2.25 -15.52
C ARG A 123 0.95 -2.52 -16.99
N GLU A 124 -0.29 -2.24 -17.35
CA GLU A 124 -0.79 -2.42 -18.72
C GLU A 124 0.01 -1.65 -19.79
N ASP A 125 0.66 -0.54 -19.42
CA ASP A 125 1.50 0.30 -20.28
C ASP A 125 2.97 -0.18 -20.35
N GLY A 126 3.28 -1.34 -19.78
CA GLY A 126 4.63 -1.90 -19.72
C GLY A 126 5.57 -1.15 -18.75
N LYS A 127 5.02 -0.34 -17.85
CA LYS A 127 5.77 0.40 -16.83
C LYS A 127 5.72 -0.30 -15.48
N PHE A 128 6.77 -0.08 -14.70
CA PHE A 128 6.83 -0.50 -13.31
C PHE A 128 6.77 0.74 -12.41
N ASP A 129 6.15 0.57 -11.24
CA ASP A 129 6.22 1.57 -10.19
C ASP A 129 7.58 1.44 -9.47
N TRP A 130 8.12 2.55 -8.97
CA TRP A 130 9.37 2.57 -8.19
C TRP A 130 9.13 2.07 -6.75
N ALA A 131 8.68 0.82 -6.62
CA ALA A 131 8.32 0.19 -5.36
C ALA A 131 8.44 -1.33 -5.43
N ASP A 132 8.74 -1.93 -4.27
CA ASP A 132 8.51 -3.36 -4.04
C ASP A 132 7.19 -3.54 -3.31
N ARG A 133 6.45 -4.62 -3.64
CA ARG A 133 5.14 -4.90 -3.07
C ARG A 133 5.11 -6.31 -2.51
N LEU A 134 4.47 -6.47 -1.36
CA LEU A 134 3.92 -7.74 -0.88
C LEU A 134 2.40 -7.58 -0.87
N TYR A 135 1.70 -8.43 -1.60
CA TYR A 135 0.24 -8.45 -1.65
C TYR A 135 -0.31 -9.83 -1.36
N MET A 136 -1.36 -9.88 -0.55
CA MET A 136 -1.98 -11.13 -0.10
C MET A 136 -3.42 -10.88 0.27
N ILE A 137 -4.30 -11.80 -0.10
CA ILE A 137 -5.67 -11.85 0.38
C ILE A 137 -5.64 -12.39 1.81
N THR A 138 -6.13 -11.60 2.76
CA THR A 138 -6.19 -11.96 4.19
C THR A 138 -7.57 -12.43 4.64
N ASN A 139 -8.63 -12.08 3.90
CA ASN A 139 -10.01 -12.46 4.20
C ASN A 139 -10.84 -12.56 2.91
N PRO A 140 -11.77 -13.53 2.77
CA PRO A 140 -12.03 -14.67 3.65
C PRO A 140 -10.84 -15.64 3.77
N ILE A 141 -10.74 -16.35 4.89
CA ILE A 141 -9.64 -17.31 5.20
C ILE A 141 -9.47 -18.34 4.07
N LEU A 142 -10.56 -18.81 3.48
CA LEU A 142 -10.55 -19.81 2.41
C LEU A 142 -9.80 -19.38 1.13
N LEU A 143 -9.59 -18.07 0.94
CA LEU A 143 -8.84 -17.53 -0.20
C LEU A 143 -7.35 -17.32 0.11
N ARG A 144 -6.93 -17.52 1.37
CA ARG A 144 -5.51 -17.40 1.74
C ARG A 144 -4.71 -18.49 1.05
N LYS A 145 -3.66 -18.09 0.34
CA LYS A 145 -2.71 -19.02 -0.27
C LYS A 145 -1.78 -19.59 0.80
N PRO A 146 -1.78 -20.90 1.07
CA PRO A 146 -1.00 -21.47 2.18
C PRO A 146 0.50 -21.14 2.13
N HIS A 147 1.07 -21.02 0.94
CA HIS A 147 2.49 -20.72 0.76
C HIS A 147 2.87 -19.26 1.12
N LEU A 148 1.91 -18.33 1.18
CA LEU A 148 2.14 -16.94 1.60
C LEU A 148 1.92 -16.75 3.11
N PHE A 149 1.48 -17.79 3.80
CA PHE A 149 1.23 -17.80 5.24
C PHE A 149 1.90 -19.02 5.90
N PRO A 150 3.24 -19.20 5.75
CA PRO A 150 3.93 -20.40 6.17
C PRO A 150 3.92 -20.63 7.69
N GLU A 151 3.68 -19.57 8.48
CA GLU A 151 3.64 -19.61 9.95
C GLU A 151 2.21 -19.59 10.53
N LEU A 152 1.17 -19.65 9.69
CA LEU A 152 -0.20 -19.72 10.21
C LEU A 152 -0.58 -21.16 10.63
N PRO A 153 -1.20 -21.33 11.81
CA PRO A 153 -1.90 -22.57 12.15
C PRO A 153 -2.97 -22.89 11.11
N SER A 154 -3.15 -24.17 10.77
CA SER A 154 -4.20 -24.63 9.84
C SER A 154 -5.63 -24.34 10.31
N SER A 155 -5.80 -23.88 11.55
CA SER A 155 -7.08 -23.55 12.19
C SER A 155 -7.42 -22.04 12.21
N LEU A 156 -6.58 -21.18 11.61
CA LEU A 156 -6.79 -19.72 11.47
C LEU A 156 -7.00 -19.32 10.00
#